data_AF-A0A813XU77-F1
#
_entry.id   AF-A0A813XU77-F1
#
_cell.length_a   1.000
_cell.length_b   1.000
_cell.length_c   1.000
_cell.angle_alpha   90.00
_cell.angle_beta   90.00
_cell.angle_gamma   90.00
#
_symmetry.space_group_name_H-M   'P 1'
#
loop_
_entity.id
_entity.type
_entity.pdbx_description
1 polymer ?
#
loop_
_entity_poly.entity_id
_entity_poly.type
_entity_poly.pdbx_seq_one_letter_code
_entity_poly.pdbx_strand_id
1 'polypeptide(L)'
;MSSSWFVVLLFIVFIANIESQLIHKLQDKMKKVATQNLGVDVARFDHEEMMLFPNVGFQRKEGDWRLNLHGWRFQTSKRNKVLGESSSAAAQRMARFLATSEQIVYYNDTFQRDRLKPFMVQDEKYEKIHIMIGTKHNYTTKTDGEGQFRTSFIIPNADVQNLKQTVNNNQVIGYKAIGDNADVWQGQIHLLERHGLSVISDIDDTIKISEVVDKIRLVANTFIHGFRVVEGMPEVYRGWKNRHNCSFHYLSAMPDQLYTITKEFVDDYKFPDGTFHMRHFRWSSISIYNFVHSQDTKMHKMNHLRYFVFNTLRSLVLVGDSGEIDPEIYGNVARMYPKRILRIFIRAVKGEKGDEERFLKAFKDIPREKWMIFTDPIRDLPKDLLSKPTPAMSKPSKPSKKKVQPNPKR
;
A
#
# COMPACT_ATOMS: atom_id res chain seq x y z
N MET A 1 -62.40 13.77 -17.06
CA MET A 1 -60.96 13.42 -16.96
C MET A 1 -60.30 14.22 -15.84
N SER A 2 -60.45 13.83 -14.56
CA SER A 2 -59.70 14.50 -13.46
C SER A 2 -59.51 13.66 -12.19
N SER A 3 -60.15 12.51 -12.04
CA SER A 3 -60.09 11.70 -10.81
C SER A 3 -58.91 10.72 -10.73
N SER A 4 -58.25 10.38 -11.84
CA SER A 4 -57.14 9.41 -11.85
C SER A 4 -55.78 10.05 -11.54
N TRP A 5 -55.57 11.32 -11.91
CA TRP A 5 -54.34 12.07 -11.62
C TRP A 5 -54.21 12.45 -10.14
N PHE A 6 -55.33 12.69 -9.46
CA PHE A 6 -55.33 13.08 -8.05
C PHE A 6 -54.91 11.92 -7.12
N VAL A 7 -55.31 10.68 -7.47
CA VAL A 7 -54.93 9.47 -6.73
C VAL A 7 -53.45 9.13 -6.93
N VAL A 8 -52.93 9.29 -8.16
CA VAL A 8 -51.50 9.10 -8.46
C VAL A 8 -50.64 10.15 -7.74
N LEU A 9 -51.07 11.42 -7.71
CA LEU A 9 -50.36 12.47 -6.98
C LEU A 9 -50.35 12.23 -5.47
N LEU A 10 -51.46 11.78 -4.88
CA LEU A 10 -51.53 11.39 -3.46
C LEU A 10 -50.65 10.17 -3.15
N PHE A 11 -50.54 9.20 -4.07
CA PHE A 11 -49.66 8.04 -3.90
C PHE A 11 -48.18 8.42 -4.03
N ILE A 12 -47.83 9.32 -4.95
CA ILE A 12 -46.47 9.86 -5.10
C ILE A 12 -46.09 10.72 -3.89
N VAL A 13 -47.00 11.57 -3.40
CA VAL A 13 -46.78 12.35 -2.17
C VAL A 13 -46.69 11.45 -0.95
N PHE A 14 -47.48 10.37 -0.87
CA PHE A 14 -47.41 9.40 0.23
C PHE A 14 -46.11 8.57 0.20
N ILE A 15 -45.66 8.12 -0.97
CA ILE A 15 -44.36 7.45 -1.15
C ILE A 15 -43.21 8.42 -0.87
N ALA A 16 -43.28 9.67 -1.35
CA ALA A 16 -42.28 10.69 -1.06
C ALA A 16 -42.27 11.10 0.42
N ASN A 17 -43.41 11.04 1.11
CA ASN A 17 -43.51 11.32 2.55
C ASN A 17 -43.05 10.12 3.39
N ILE A 18 -43.26 8.88 2.93
CA ILE A 18 -42.67 7.67 3.54
C ILE A 18 -41.16 7.65 3.32
N GLU A 19 -40.66 7.94 2.12
CA GLU A 19 -39.23 8.09 1.85
C GLU A 19 -38.63 9.23 2.65
N SER A 20 -39.28 10.39 2.73
CA SER A 20 -38.84 11.52 3.55
C SER A 20 -38.82 11.18 5.05
N GLN A 21 -39.84 10.48 5.57
CA GLN A 21 -39.85 10.03 6.97
C GLN A 21 -38.87 8.90 7.25
N LEU A 22 -38.62 8.00 6.28
CA LEU A 22 -37.62 6.94 6.39
C LEU A 22 -36.22 7.53 6.32
N ILE A 23 -35.98 8.49 5.42
CA ILE A 23 -34.74 9.28 5.30
C ILE A 23 -34.53 10.13 6.55
N HIS A 24 -35.55 10.76 7.11
CA HIS A 24 -35.44 11.50 8.37
C HIS A 24 -35.19 10.59 9.56
N LYS A 25 -35.86 9.42 9.65
CA LYS A 25 -35.58 8.41 10.68
C LYS A 25 -34.19 7.80 10.52
N LEU A 26 -33.72 7.58 9.28
CA LEU A 26 -32.37 7.14 8.96
C LEU A 26 -31.35 8.23 9.29
N GLN A 27 -31.61 9.50 8.96
CA GLN A 27 -30.77 10.64 9.31
C GLN A 27 -30.70 10.84 10.81
N ASP A 28 -31.80 10.71 11.55
CA ASP A 28 -31.80 10.80 13.02
C ASP A 28 -31.14 9.58 13.67
N LYS A 29 -31.27 8.39 13.09
CA LYS A 29 -30.56 7.17 13.53
C LYS A 29 -29.06 7.27 13.20
N MET A 30 -28.70 7.83 12.04
CA MET A 30 -27.33 8.15 11.62
C MET A 30 -26.73 9.27 12.45
N LYS A 31 -27.51 10.27 12.84
CA LYS A 31 -27.11 11.36 13.73
C LYS A 31 -26.96 10.82 15.16
N LYS A 32 -27.85 9.95 15.64
CA LYS A 32 -27.63 9.23 16.91
C LYS A 32 -26.41 8.31 16.86
N VAL A 33 -26.17 7.56 15.78
CA VAL A 33 -24.99 6.70 15.64
C VAL A 33 -23.70 7.52 15.47
N ALA A 34 -23.75 8.64 14.76
CA ALA A 34 -22.61 9.55 14.60
C ALA A 34 -22.33 10.36 15.89
N THR A 35 -23.36 10.84 16.58
CA THR A 35 -23.21 11.74 17.73
C THR A 35 -23.11 10.99 19.07
N GLN A 36 -23.71 9.80 19.23
CA GLN A 36 -23.64 9.02 20.47
C GLN A 36 -22.58 7.91 20.45
N ASN A 37 -22.19 7.40 19.28
CA ASN A 37 -21.25 6.29 19.21
C ASN A 37 -19.86 6.64 18.69
N LEU A 38 -19.60 7.76 18.01
CA LEU A 38 -18.25 8.16 17.54
C LEU A 38 -17.37 8.78 18.63
N GLY A 39 -17.44 8.29 19.88
CA GLY A 39 -16.40 8.57 20.87
C GLY A 39 -15.07 8.01 20.36
N VAL A 40 -14.28 8.86 19.71
CA VAL A 40 -12.89 8.57 19.36
C VAL A 40 -12.09 8.90 20.61
N ASP A 41 -11.49 7.89 21.24
CA ASP A 41 -10.43 8.16 22.20
C ASP A 41 -9.22 8.69 21.42
N VAL A 42 -9.06 10.01 21.46
CA VAL A 42 -7.99 10.76 20.78
C VAL A 42 -6.68 10.74 21.56
N ALA A 43 -6.63 10.13 22.75
CA ALA A 43 -5.47 10.18 23.65
C ALA A 43 -4.17 9.63 23.01
N ARG A 44 -4.27 8.75 22.00
CA ARG A 44 -3.10 8.18 21.30
C ARG A 44 -2.48 9.10 20.25
N PHE A 45 -3.15 10.19 19.87
CA PHE A 45 -2.68 11.21 18.92
C PHE A 45 -2.79 12.63 19.53
N ASP A 46 -2.89 12.76 20.85
CA ASP A 46 -3.19 14.03 21.56
C ASP A 46 -2.04 15.07 21.51
N HIS A 47 -1.07 14.87 20.61
CA HIS A 47 0.16 15.64 20.50
C HIS A 47 0.46 16.01 19.05
N GLU A 48 1.28 17.04 18.89
CA GLU A 48 1.97 17.31 17.64
C GLU A 48 2.75 16.06 17.22
N GLU A 49 2.51 15.57 16.00
CA GLU A 49 3.17 14.38 15.49
C GLU A 49 3.90 14.64 14.17
N MET A 50 5.01 13.94 13.99
CA MET A 50 5.71 13.84 12.72
C MET A 50 5.83 12.36 12.36
N MET A 51 5.21 11.99 11.25
CA MET A 51 5.41 10.68 10.65
C MET A 51 6.66 10.73 9.78
N LEU A 52 7.66 9.94 10.16
CA LEU A 52 8.89 9.77 9.41
C LEU A 52 8.79 8.47 8.60
N PHE A 53 8.63 8.60 7.28
CA PHE A 53 8.52 7.44 6.41
C PHE A 53 9.86 6.70 6.34
N PRO A 54 9.86 5.39 6.06
CA PRO A 54 11.07 4.59 5.99
C PRO A 54 11.89 5.00 4.78
N ASN A 55 12.96 5.73 5.08
CA ASN A 55 13.74 6.47 4.11
C ASN A 55 14.79 5.60 3.42
N VAL A 56 15.28 6.03 2.26
CA VAL A 56 16.22 5.25 1.46
C VAL A 56 17.49 6.04 1.19
N GLY A 57 18.62 5.46 1.58
CA GLY A 57 19.96 5.93 1.21
C GLY A 57 20.52 5.09 0.09
N PHE A 58 20.94 5.70 -1.02
CA PHE A 58 21.61 5.00 -2.12
C PHE A 58 23.09 5.28 -2.13
N GLN A 59 23.88 4.21 -2.22
CA GLN A 59 25.30 4.33 -2.47
C GLN A 59 25.55 4.77 -3.92
N ARG A 60 26.27 5.88 -4.07
CA ARG A 60 26.64 6.46 -5.36
C ARG A 60 27.86 5.73 -5.97
N LYS A 61 28.16 6.02 -7.23
CA LYS A 61 29.32 5.46 -7.94
C LYS A 61 30.64 5.83 -7.26
N GLU A 62 30.70 7.02 -6.68
CA GLU A 62 31.89 7.55 -6.00
C GLU A 62 32.10 6.95 -4.59
N GLY A 63 31.15 6.14 -4.10
CA GLY A 63 31.19 5.52 -2.78
C GLY A 63 30.35 6.25 -1.73
N ASP A 64 30.18 7.56 -1.87
CA ASP A 64 29.33 8.39 -0.99
C ASP A 64 27.85 8.01 -1.06
N TRP A 65 27.09 8.42 -0.04
CA TRP A 65 25.69 8.05 0.11
C TRP A 65 24.78 9.24 -0.13
N ARG A 66 23.80 9.08 -1.03
CA ARG A 66 22.67 9.98 -1.16
C ARG A 66 21.54 9.51 -0.27
N LEU A 67 21.26 10.22 0.81
CA LEU A 67 20.17 9.94 1.74
C LEU A 67 18.94 10.73 1.33
N ASN A 68 17.81 10.05 1.09
CA ASN A 68 16.55 10.70 0.76
C ASN A 68 15.59 10.57 1.93
N LEU A 69 15.15 11.71 2.46
CA LEU A 69 14.22 11.78 3.57
C LEU A 69 12.85 12.28 3.12
N HIS A 70 11.82 11.65 3.64
CA HIS A 70 10.43 12.03 3.53
C HIS A 70 9.79 11.94 4.92
N GLY A 71 9.10 13.01 5.31
CA GLY A 71 8.26 13.01 6.48
C GLY A 71 7.01 13.86 6.28
N TRP A 72 6.05 13.68 7.16
CA TRP A 72 4.80 14.40 7.20
C TRP A 72 4.54 14.91 8.61
N ARG A 73 4.25 16.19 8.70
CA ARG A 73 4.00 16.89 9.93
C ARG A 73 2.54 17.29 10.04
N PHE A 74 1.92 16.92 11.15
CA PHE A 74 0.52 17.20 11.40
C PHE A 74 0.24 17.36 12.89
N GLN A 75 -0.90 17.96 13.20
CA GLN A 75 -1.47 18.02 14.54
C GLN A 75 -2.90 17.49 14.52
N THR A 76 -3.35 16.90 15.63
CA THR A 76 -4.80 16.72 15.83
C THR A 76 -5.49 18.07 15.90
N SER A 77 -6.69 18.18 15.33
CA SER A 77 -7.45 19.42 15.40
C SER A 77 -7.64 19.83 16.87
N LYS A 78 -7.14 21.03 17.22
CA LYS A 78 -7.25 21.56 18.58
C LYS A 78 -8.72 21.55 19.00
N ARG A 79 -8.99 20.82 20.08
CA ARG A 79 -10.24 20.77 20.84
C ARG A 79 -10.78 22.19 21.09
N ASN A 80 -11.67 22.70 20.25
CA ASN A 80 -12.54 23.81 20.66
C ASN A 80 -13.70 23.21 21.46
N LYS A 81 -13.53 23.16 22.78
CA LYS A 81 -14.46 22.62 23.80
C LYS A 81 -15.88 23.23 23.82
N VAL A 82 -16.25 24.10 22.87
CA VAL A 82 -17.50 24.88 22.94
C VAL A 82 -18.56 24.45 21.90
N LEU A 83 -18.20 23.83 20.76
CA LEU A 83 -19.16 23.61 19.66
C LEU A 83 -19.12 22.24 18.95
N GLY A 84 -18.41 21.24 19.48
CA GLY A 84 -18.64 19.83 19.14
C GLY A 84 -18.36 19.35 17.71
N GLU A 85 -17.87 20.21 16.79
CA GLU A 85 -17.51 19.78 15.42
C GLU A 85 -16.24 20.49 14.91
N SER A 86 -15.20 19.72 14.60
CA SER A 86 -14.13 20.14 13.67
C SER A 86 -13.30 18.94 13.17
N SER A 87 -13.98 17.98 12.56
CA SER A 87 -13.35 17.08 11.59
C SER A 87 -13.03 17.90 10.35
N SER A 88 -11.83 17.74 9.77
CA SER A 88 -11.51 18.33 8.47
C SER A 88 -12.66 18.01 7.49
N ALA A 89 -13.02 18.93 6.60
CA ALA A 89 -14.12 18.70 5.65
C ALA A 89 -13.93 17.37 4.86
N ALA A 90 -12.68 16.95 4.71
CA ALA A 90 -12.25 15.65 4.23
C ALA A 90 -12.75 14.47 5.09
N ALA A 91 -12.47 14.49 6.39
CA ALA A 91 -12.92 13.47 7.34
C ALA A 91 -14.44 13.35 7.39
N GLN A 92 -15.17 14.47 7.35
CA GLN A 92 -16.64 14.46 7.29
C GLN A 92 -17.18 13.83 6.01
N ARG A 93 -16.48 14.01 4.88
CA ARG A 93 -16.86 13.38 3.60
C ARG A 93 -16.60 11.88 3.64
N MET A 94 -15.47 11.45 4.20
CA MET A 94 -15.14 10.02 4.35
C MET A 94 -16.13 9.32 5.27
N ALA A 95 -16.38 9.87 6.46
CA ALA A 95 -17.35 9.31 7.41
C ALA A 95 -18.76 9.24 6.81
N ARG A 96 -19.21 10.28 6.09
CA ARG A 96 -20.50 10.26 5.39
C ARG A 96 -20.55 9.18 4.32
N PHE A 97 -19.51 9.03 3.50
CA PHE A 97 -19.47 7.98 2.49
C PHE A 97 -19.55 6.58 3.10
N LEU A 98 -18.70 6.31 4.09
CA LEU A 98 -18.69 5.03 4.80
C LEU A 98 -20.06 4.74 5.42
N ALA A 99 -20.74 5.76 5.94
CA ALA A 99 -22.06 5.64 6.54
C ALA A 99 -23.23 5.58 5.54
N THR A 100 -23.07 6.01 4.27
CA THR A 100 -24.16 6.02 3.28
C THR A 100 -24.19 4.79 2.38
N SER A 101 -23.09 4.05 2.26
CA SER A 101 -23.13 2.75 1.60
C SER A 101 -23.85 1.75 2.51
N GLU A 102 -25.11 1.41 2.19
CA GLU A 102 -25.93 0.42 2.91
C GLU A 102 -25.15 -0.87 3.23
N GLN A 103 -24.25 -1.27 2.31
CA GLN A 103 -23.38 -2.42 2.49
C GLN A 103 -22.37 -2.23 3.62
N ILE A 104 -21.74 -1.06 3.78
CA ILE A 104 -20.81 -0.78 4.88
C ILE A 104 -21.53 -0.65 6.22
N VAL A 105 -22.74 -0.09 6.22
CA VAL A 105 -23.61 -0.03 7.42
C VAL A 105 -24.01 -1.43 7.90
N TYR A 106 -24.17 -2.38 6.98
CA TYR A 106 -24.46 -3.78 7.30
C TYR A 106 -23.28 -4.50 7.99
N TYR A 107 -22.03 -4.12 7.69
CA TYR A 107 -20.81 -4.72 8.26
C TYR A 107 -20.41 -4.17 9.64
N ASN A 108 -21.34 -3.65 10.45
CA ASN A 108 -21.07 -2.93 11.70
C ASN A 108 -20.66 -3.86 12.87
N ASP A 109 -19.56 -4.60 12.70
CA ASP A 109 -18.60 -4.82 13.77
C ASP A 109 -17.85 -3.51 14.05
N THR A 110 -17.33 -3.34 15.27
CA THR A 110 -16.64 -2.13 15.73
C THR A 110 -15.65 -1.59 14.70
N PHE A 111 -16.05 -0.51 14.04
CA PHE A 111 -15.22 0.24 13.10
C PHE A 111 -13.83 0.48 13.72
N GLN A 112 -12.75 0.15 13.01
CA GLN A 112 -11.38 0.40 13.50
C GLN A 112 -11.04 1.88 13.32
N ARG A 113 -11.65 2.70 14.19
CA ARG A 113 -11.61 4.17 14.17
C ARG A 113 -10.20 4.72 14.12
N ASP A 114 -9.25 4.00 14.72
CA ASP A 114 -7.83 4.36 14.71
C ASP A 114 -7.26 4.48 13.29
N ARG A 115 -7.77 3.71 12.32
CA ARG A 115 -7.32 3.74 10.92
C ARG A 115 -7.79 4.96 10.15
N LEU A 116 -8.87 5.61 10.59
CA LEU A 116 -9.34 6.86 9.99
C LEU A 116 -8.61 8.08 10.55
N LYS A 117 -8.04 8.00 11.76
CA LYS A 117 -7.44 9.15 12.46
C LYS A 117 -6.44 9.92 11.60
N PRO A 118 -5.49 9.28 10.88
CA PRO A 118 -4.55 10.02 10.02
C PRO A 118 -5.24 10.84 8.93
N PHE A 119 -6.46 10.50 8.49
CA PHE A 119 -7.19 11.30 7.51
C PHE A 119 -7.93 12.50 8.12
N MET A 120 -7.91 12.65 9.45
CA MET A 120 -8.64 13.67 10.20
C MET A 120 -7.74 14.75 10.81
N VAL A 121 -6.43 14.66 10.59
CA VAL A 121 -5.44 15.60 11.13
C VAL A 121 -5.34 16.88 10.30
N GLN A 122 -4.74 17.90 10.89
CA GLN A 122 -4.40 19.15 10.21
C GLN A 122 -2.92 19.17 9.89
N ASP A 123 -2.58 19.46 8.63
CA ASP A 123 -1.18 19.56 8.18
C ASP A 123 -0.50 20.81 8.77
N GLU A 124 0.75 20.64 9.26
CA GLU A 124 1.61 21.75 9.68
C GLU A 124 2.44 22.25 8.52
N LYS A 125 1.99 23.36 7.95
CA LYS A 125 2.51 23.87 6.68
C LYS A 125 3.65 24.82 6.91
N TYR A 126 4.67 24.74 6.06
CA TYR A 126 5.77 25.68 6.06
C TYR A 126 6.52 25.76 7.42
N GLU A 127 6.51 24.69 8.21
CA GLU A 127 7.30 24.53 9.43
C GLU A 127 8.75 24.21 9.07
N LYS A 128 9.71 24.79 9.79
CA LYS A 128 11.12 24.49 9.59
C LYS A 128 11.48 23.22 10.36
N ILE A 129 12.09 22.27 9.67
CA ILE A 129 12.50 20.99 10.25
C ILE A 129 14.03 20.89 10.25
N HIS A 130 14.60 20.67 11.43
CA HIS A 130 16.02 20.41 11.60
C HIS A 130 16.29 18.90 11.56
N ILE A 131 17.20 18.47 10.70
CA ILE A 131 17.57 17.06 10.52
C ILE A 131 18.97 16.84 11.07
N MET A 132 19.11 15.92 12.02
CA MET A 132 20.40 15.51 12.58
C MET A 132 20.70 14.05 12.25
N ILE A 133 21.85 13.79 11.65
CA ILE A 133 22.35 12.44 11.35
C ILE A 133 23.71 12.26 12.03
N GLY A 134 23.73 11.43 13.08
CA GLY A 134 24.87 11.40 14.00
C GLY A 134 25.13 12.75 14.66
N THR A 135 26.41 13.04 14.94
CA THR A 135 26.86 14.30 15.55
C THR A 135 27.39 15.31 14.54
N LYS A 136 27.69 14.88 13.31
CA LYS A 136 28.40 15.69 12.31
C LYS A 136 27.49 16.33 11.26
N HIS A 137 26.34 15.72 10.97
CA HIS A 137 25.50 16.15 9.86
C HIS A 137 24.22 16.80 10.38
N ASN A 138 24.14 18.12 10.22
CA ASN A 138 23.00 18.93 10.61
C ASN A 138 22.48 19.66 9.38
N TYR A 139 21.21 19.43 9.05
CA TYR A 139 20.55 20.03 7.90
C TYR A 139 19.25 20.72 8.31
N THR A 140 18.71 21.53 7.41
CA THR A 140 17.41 22.15 7.57
C THR A 140 16.59 21.92 6.31
N THR A 141 15.31 21.59 6.50
CA THR A 141 14.30 21.55 5.45
C THR A 141 13.05 22.29 5.94
N LYS A 142 12.03 22.37 5.09
CA LYS A 142 10.75 22.98 5.42
C LYS A 142 9.62 22.06 4.95
N THR A 143 8.52 22.02 5.69
CA THR A 143 7.29 21.40 5.18
C THR A 143 6.68 22.25 4.07
N ASP A 144 5.97 21.63 3.15
CA ASP A 144 5.24 22.28 2.07
C ASP A 144 3.82 22.66 2.51
N GLY A 145 2.97 23.05 1.55
CA GLY A 145 1.58 23.41 1.80
C GLY A 145 0.67 22.25 2.24
N GLU A 146 1.23 21.04 2.36
CA GLU A 146 0.57 19.79 2.73
C GLU A 146 1.25 19.14 3.94
N GLY A 147 2.09 19.90 4.65
CA GLY A 147 2.81 19.41 5.82
C GLY A 147 3.89 18.37 5.52
N GLN A 148 4.16 18.10 4.24
CA GLN A 148 5.15 17.11 3.81
C GLN A 148 6.50 17.78 3.64
N PHE A 149 7.59 17.07 3.90
CA PHE A 149 8.91 17.48 3.44
C PHE A 149 9.59 16.34 2.69
N ARG A 150 10.31 16.66 1.62
CA ARG A 150 11.16 15.73 0.87
C ARG A 150 12.50 16.39 0.63
N THR A 151 13.57 15.79 1.13
CA THR A 151 14.92 16.36 1.05
C THR A 151 15.96 15.28 0.80
N SER A 152 17.11 15.67 0.24
CA SER A 152 18.19 14.77 -0.11
C SER A 152 19.54 15.36 0.30
N PHE A 153 20.37 14.54 0.91
CA PHE A 153 21.71 14.92 1.37
C PHE A 153 22.75 13.93 0.87
N ILE A 154 23.96 14.40 0.64
CA ILE A 154 25.11 13.54 0.34
C ILE A 154 25.99 13.51 1.58
N ILE A 155 26.30 12.32 2.09
CA ILE A 155 27.26 12.14 3.18
C ILE A 155 28.38 11.16 2.79
N PRO A 156 29.60 11.36 3.30
CA PRO A 156 30.74 10.49 3.00
C PRO A 156 30.51 9.05 3.45
N ASN A 157 31.06 8.08 2.71
CA ASN A 157 30.98 6.67 3.10
C ASN A 157 31.55 6.41 4.51
N ALA A 158 32.67 7.06 4.87
CA ALA A 158 33.29 6.89 6.18
C ALA A 158 32.32 7.23 7.33
N ASP A 159 31.54 8.30 7.19
CA ASP A 159 30.55 8.68 8.21
C ASP A 159 29.39 7.67 8.29
N VAL A 160 28.94 7.14 7.14
CA VAL A 160 27.94 6.04 7.12
C VAL A 160 28.45 4.79 7.82
N GLN A 161 29.71 4.39 7.61
CA GLN A 161 30.26 3.21 8.26
C GLN A 161 30.30 3.38 9.80
N ASN A 162 30.69 4.56 10.29
CA ASN A 162 30.66 4.86 11.72
C ASN A 162 29.24 4.82 12.30
N LEU A 163 28.25 5.34 11.55
CA LEU A 163 26.84 5.31 11.97
C LEU A 163 26.29 3.87 12.05
N LYS A 164 26.63 3.00 11.09
CA LYS A 164 26.21 1.58 11.10
C LYS A 164 26.69 0.83 12.35
N GLN A 165 27.93 1.08 12.76
CA GLN A 165 28.50 0.45 13.96
C GLN A 165 27.74 0.85 15.23
N THR A 166 27.29 2.09 15.30
CA THR A 166 26.56 2.63 16.46
C THR A 166 25.21 1.92 16.68
N VAL A 167 24.57 1.47 15.60
CA VAL A 167 23.25 0.81 15.65
C VAL A 167 23.32 -0.72 15.49
N ASN A 168 24.53 -1.29 15.43
CA ASN A 168 24.77 -2.71 15.16
C ASN A 168 23.91 -3.28 14.01
N ASN A 169 23.72 -2.48 12.95
CA ASN A 169 22.91 -2.84 11.80
C ASN A 169 23.57 -2.33 10.52
N ASN A 170 23.92 -3.24 9.62
CA ASN A 170 24.64 -2.91 8.39
C ASN A 170 23.75 -2.32 7.28
N GLN A 171 22.42 -2.34 7.47
CA GLN A 171 21.44 -1.94 6.45
C GLN A 171 20.63 -0.71 6.85
N VAL A 172 20.77 -0.20 8.07
CA VAL A 172 19.97 0.92 8.56
C VAL A 172 20.85 1.90 9.34
N ILE A 173 20.56 3.20 9.20
CA ILE A 173 21.07 4.24 10.11
C ILE A 173 19.91 5.06 10.67
N GLY A 174 20.07 5.58 11.88
CA GLY A 174 19.10 6.46 12.52
C GLY A 174 19.35 7.94 12.21
N TYR A 175 18.29 8.73 12.27
CA TYR A 175 18.37 10.20 12.27
C TYR A 175 17.30 10.79 13.19
N LYS A 176 17.46 12.06 13.54
CA LYS A 176 16.48 12.85 14.28
C LYS A 176 15.92 13.94 13.38
N ALA A 177 14.61 14.14 13.43
CA ALA A 177 13.95 15.32 12.89
C ALA A 177 13.41 16.14 14.07
N ILE A 178 13.65 17.44 14.05
CA ILE A 178 13.32 18.36 15.13
C ILE A 178 12.45 19.47 14.56
N GLY A 179 11.25 19.64 15.13
CA GLY A 179 10.30 20.69 14.74
C GLY A 179 10.62 22.03 15.39
N ASP A 180 9.84 23.06 15.06
CA ASP A 180 10.05 24.42 15.56
C ASP A 180 9.83 24.53 17.07
N ASN A 181 9.00 23.67 17.64
CA ASN A 181 8.74 23.55 19.08
C ASN A 181 9.82 22.74 19.84
N ALA A 182 10.93 22.40 19.19
CA ALA A 182 12.02 21.55 19.70
C ALA A 182 11.64 20.10 20.01
N ASP A 183 10.44 19.66 19.64
CA ASP A 183 10.05 18.26 19.66
C ASP A 183 10.93 17.43 18.73
N VAL A 184 11.30 16.22 19.17
CA VAL A 184 12.28 15.36 18.49
C VAL A 184 11.64 14.04 18.08
N TRP A 185 11.64 13.77 16.78
CA TRP A 185 11.21 12.49 16.21
C TRP A 185 12.41 11.71 15.70
N GLN A 186 12.37 10.38 15.86
CA GLN A 186 13.42 9.48 15.39
C GLN A 186 12.96 8.74 14.15
N GLY A 187 13.81 8.74 13.13
CA GLY A 187 13.55 8.04 11.87
C GLY A 187 14.71 7.11 11.51
N GLN A 188 14.43 6.25 10.54
CA GLN A 188 15.39 5.28 10.03
C GLN A 188 15.58 5.46 8.52
N ILE A 189 16.80 5.19 8.07
CA ILE A 189 17.18 5.22 6.66
C ILE A 189 17.74 3.86 6.29
N HIS A 190 17.04 3.15 5.41
CA HIS A 190 17.52 1.90 4.82
C HIS A 190 18.59 2.20 3.77
N LEU A 191 19.75 1.58 3.95
CA LEU A 191 20.91 1.76 3.11
C LEU A 191 20.95 0.70 2.01
N LEU A 192 20.84 1.16 0.77
CA LEU A 192 21.00 0.35 -0.43
C LEU A 192 22.35 0.58 -1.08
N GLU A 193 23.17 -0.45 -0.99
CA GLU A 193 24.39 -0.55 -1.79
C GLU A 193 24.05 -0.59 -3.29
N ARG A 194 25.02 -0.13 -4.08
CA ARG A 194 24.85 0.00 -5.52
C ARG A 194 24.53 -1.33 -6.19
N HIS A 195 25.09 -2.43 -5.69
CA HIS A 195 24.85 -3.80 -6.15
C HIS A 195 24.17 -4.63 -5.05
N GLY A 196 23.50 -5.70 -5.44
CA GLY A 196 22.78 -6.60 -4.54
C GLY A 196 21.43 -7.03 -5.11
N LEU A 197 20.62 -7.67 -4.28
CA LEU A 197 19.29 -8.15 -4.62
C LEU A 197 18.23 -7.34 -3.87
N SER A 198 17.20 -6.90 -4.59
CA SER A 198 16.04 -6.22 -4.02
C SER A 198 14.76 -6.94 -4.42
N VAL A 199 13.88 -7.16 -3.45
CA VAL A 199 12.51 -7.65 -3.67
C VAL A 199 11.59 -6.44 -3.55
N ILE A 200 10.92 -6.10 -4.64
CA ILE A 200 9.89 -5.07 -4.67
C ILE A 200 8.54 -5.81 -4.67
N SER A 201 7.84 -5.72 -3.55
CA SER A 201 6.56 -6.39 -3.33
C SER A 201 5.44 -5.37 -3.31
N ASP A 202 4.40 -5.61 -4.08
CA ASP A 202 3.11 -5.02 -3.79
C ASP A 202 2.58 -5.52 -2.42
N ILE A 203 1.58 -4.82 -1.87
CA ILE A 203 0.98 -5.16 -0.58
C ILE A 203 -0.39 -5.81 -0.73
N ASP A 204 -1.30 -5.11 -1.39
CA ASP A 204 -2.74 -5.37 -1.44
C ASP A 204 -3.04 -6.55 -2.39
N ASP A 205 -3.66 -7.60 -1.86
CA ASP A 205 -3.83 -8.91 -2.49
C ASP A 205 -2.52 -9.62 -2.91
N THR A 206 -1.35 -9.10 -2.51
CA THR A 206 -0.04 -9.75 -2.67
C THR A 206 0.43 -10.41 -1.38
N ILE A 207 0.50 -9.65 -0.28
CA ILE A 207 0.86 -10.15 1.06
C ILE A 207 -0.28 -9.97 2.07
N LYS A 208 -1.23 -9.08 1.79
CA LYS A 208 -2.38 -8.74 2.63
C LYS A 208 -3.66 -8.87 1.81
N ILE A 209 -4.63 -9.63 2.28
CA ILE A 209 -5.92 -9.79 1.58
C ILE A 209 -6.73 -8.49 1.72
N SER A 210 -6.94 -7.80 0.61
CA SER A 210 -7.68 -6.54 0.51
C SER A 210 -8.94 -6.64 -0.33
N GLU A 211 -8.99 -7.57 -1.29
CA GLU A 211 -10.05 -7.70 -2.29
C GLU A 211 -10.23 -6.43 -3.14
N VAL A 212 -9.13 -5.89 -3.65
CA VAL A 212 -9.03 -4.59 -4.35
C VAL A 212 -9.96 -4.47 -5.55
N VAL A 213 -10.34 -5.59 -6.17
CA VAL A 213 -11.27 -5.66 -7.29
C VAL A 213 -12.69 -5.23 -6.88
N ASP A 214 -13.10 -5.52 -5.64
CA ASP A 214 -14.37 -5.09 -5.07
C ASP A 214 -14.13 -3.86 -4.18
N LYS A 215 -14.46 -2.68 -4.71
CA LYS A 215 -14.20 -1.39 -4.05
C LYS A 215 -14.85 -1.29 -2.67
N ILE A 216 -15.98 -1.96 -2.45
CA ILE A 216 -16.69 -1.91 -1.16
C ILE A 216 -15.97 -2.82 -0.16
N ARG A 217 -15.59 -4.03 -0.58
CA ARG A 217 -14.76 -4.91 0.25
C ARG A 217 -13.39 -4.31 0.53
N LEU A 218 -12.75 -3.65 -0.43
CA LEU A 218 -11.49 -2.94 -0.24
C LEU A 218 -11.61 -1.93 0.90
N VAL A 219 -12.65 -1.11 0.89
CA VAL A 219 -12.90 -0.12 1.95
C VAL A 219 -13.18 -0.82 3.29
N ALA A 220 -14.00 -1.86 3.30
CA ALA A 220 -14.31 -2.62 4.52
C ALA A 220 -13.06 -3.31 5.12
N ASN A 221 -12.28 -4.01 4.30
CA ASN A 221 -11.01 -4.65 4.69
C ASN A 221 -9.96 -3.62 5.13
N THR A 222 -10.03 -2.40 4.59
CA THR A 222 -9.10 -1.31 4.97
C THR A 222 -9.48 -0.68 6.30
N PHE A 223 -10.75 -0.37 6.53
CA PHE A 223 -11.16 0.50 7.65
C PHE A 223 -11.98 -0.21 8.75
N ILE A 224 -12.46 -1.42 8.51
CA ILE A 224 -13.39 -2.13 9.41
C ILE A 224 -12.73 -3.41 9.90
N HIS A 225 -12.37 -4.30 8.99
CA HIS A 225 -11.85 -5.63 9.35
C HIS A 225 -10.37 -5.61 9.69
N GLY A 226 -9.95 -6.56 10.54
CA GLY A 226 -8.54 -6.84 10.79
C GLY A 226 -7.82 -7.18 9.48
N PHE A 227 -6.55 -6.78 9.36
CA PHE A 227 -5.77 -7.15 8.18
C PHE A 227 -5.49 -8.65 8.19
N ARG A 228 -5.83 -9.31 7.08
CA ARG A 228 -5.60 -10.74 6.88
C ARG A 228 -4.37 -10.93 6.02
N VAL A 229 -3.48 -11.82 6.42
CA VAL A 229 -2.28 -12.16 5.65
C VAL A 229 -2.61 -13.11 4.50
N VAL A 230 -1.84 -13.04 3.42
CA VAL A 230 -1.78 -14.13 2.43
C VAL A 230 -0.91 -15.23 3.02
N GLU A 231 -1.56 -16.32 3.45
CA GLU A 231 -0.90 -17.45 4.12
C GLU A 231 0.31 -17.98 3.34
N GLY A 232 1.42 -18.19 4.03
CA GLY A 232 2.67 -18.68 3.45
C GLY A 232 3.62 -17.61 2.90
N MET A 233 3.13 -16.40 2.60
CA MET A 233 4.00 -15.31 2.13
C MET A 233 5.06 -14.88 3.16
N PRO A 234 4.75 -14.75 4.47
CA PRO A 234 5.76 -14.41 5.48
C PRO A 234 6.94 -15.38 5.49
N GLU A 235 6.66 -16.69 5.42
CA GLU A 235 7.65 -17.76 5.43
C GLU A 235 8.56 -17.68 4.19
N VAL A 236 7.96 -17.49 3.01
CA VAL A 236 8.69 -17.35 1.75
C VAL A 236 9.61 -16.13 1.80
N TYR A 237 9.11 -14.97 2.23
CA TYR A 237 9.88 -13.74 2.27
C TYR A 237 11.02 -13.81 3.28
N ARG A 238 10.78 -14.36 4.49
CA ARG A 238 11.86 -14.63 5.45
C ARG A 238 12.88 -15.60 4.88
N GLY A 239 12.44 -16.65 4.19
CA GLY A 239 13.33 -17.60 3.50
C GLY A 239 14.23 -16.94 2.47
N TRP A 240 13.70 -16.03 1.66
CA TRP A 240 14.46 -15.25 0.69
C TRP A 240 15.43 -14.27 1.36
N LYS A 241 14.97 -13.54 2.39
CA LYS A 241 15.81 -12.63 3.17
C LYS A 241 17.01 -13.36 3.76
N ASN A 242 16.77 -14.47 4.44
CA ASN A 242 17.80 -15.21 5.17
C ASN A 242 18.83 -15.86 4.24
N ARG A 243 18.40 -16.32 3.05
CA ARG A 243 19.28 -17.00 2.09
C ARG A 243 20.12 -16.04 1.25
N HIS A 244 19.55 -14.90 0.86
CA HIS A 244 20.16 -14.01 -0.14
C HIS A 244 20.49 -12.61 0.37
N ASN A 245 20.20 -12.33 1.65
CA ASN A 245 20.33 -11.01 2.26
C ASN A 245 19.72 -9.90 1.39
N CYS A 246 18.58 -10.17 0.76
CA CYS A 246 17.92 -9.21 -0.11
C CYS A 246 17.31 -8.05 0.67
N SER A 247 17.18 -6.89 0.02
CA SER A 247 16.48 -5.73 0.57
C SER A 247 15.02 -5.77 0.15
N PHE A 248 14.10 -5.58 1.10
CA PHE A 248 12.66 -5.55 0.83
C PHE A 248 12.16 -4.12 0.66
N HIS A 249 11.27 -3.94 -0.31
CA HIS A 249 10.63 -2.68 -0.64
C HIS A 249 9.14 -2.96 -0.89
N TYR A 250 8.29 -2.44 -0.03
CA TYR A 250 6.84 -2.58 -0.12
C TYR A 250 6.25 -1.40 -0.89
N LEU A 251 5.52 -1.67 -1.96
CA LEU A 251 4.99 -0.67 -2.89
C LEU A 251 3.48 -0.81 -2.98
N SER A 252 2.72 0.09 -2.34
CA SER A 252 1.25 0.04 -2.35
C SER A 252 0.66 1.27 -3.01
N ALA A 253 -0.48 1.07 -3.68
CA ALA A 253 -1.33 2.14 -4.20
C ALA A 253 -2.20 2.81 -3.13
N MET A 254 -2.22 2.26 -1.91
CA MET A 254 -2.93 2.82 -0.79
C MET A 254 -2.31 4.15 -0.34
N PRO A 255 -3.13 5.06 0.23
CA PRO A 255 -2.67 6.33 0.77
C PRO A 255 -1.58 6.20 1.83
N ASP A 256 -0.60 7.11 1.81
CA ASP A 256 0.49 7.22 2.78
C ASP A 256 0.02 7.41 4.24
N GLN A 257 -1.19 7.92 4.44
CA GLN A 257 -1.83 7.98 5.77
C GLN A 257 -2.04 6.60 6.43
N LEU A 258 -2.07 5.51 5.65
CA LEU A 258 -2.20 4.14 6.17
C LEU A 258 -0.85 3.49 6.52
N TYR A 259 0.26 4.25 6.47
CA TYR A 259 1.60 3.71 6.69
C TYR A 259 1.74 2.99 8.04
N THR A 260 1.41 3.65 9.15
CA THR A 260 1.62 3.09 10.51
C THR A 260 0.97 1.72 10.65
N ILE A 261 -0.31 1.61 10.29
CA ILE A 261 -1.05 0.35 10.41
C ILE A 261 -0.57 -0.72 9.42
N THR A 262 0.00 -0.30 8.29
CA THR A 262 0.56 -1.21 7.30
C THR A 262 1.92 -1.74 7.76
N LYS A 263 2.73 -0.90 8.44
CA LYS A 263 3.97 -1.31 9.07
C LYS A 263 3.71 -2.27 10.24
N GLU A 264 2.72 -1.97 11.08
CA GLU A 264 2.29 -2.87 12.16
C GLU A 264 1.92 -4.25 11.61
N PHE A 265 1.17 -4.33 10.51
CA PHE A 265 0.89 -5.61 9.85
C PHE A 265 2.14 -6.34 9.37
N VAL A 266 3.09 -5.64 8.73
CA VAL A 266 4.37 -6.26 8.31
C VAL A 266 5.11 -6.83 9.52
N ASP A 267 5.08 -6.14 10.65
CA ASP A 267 5.78 -6.52 11.88
C ASP A 267 5.09 -7.65 12.66
N ASP A 268 3.77 -7.61 12.74
CA ASP A 268 2.94 -8.61 13.41
C ASP A 268 3.10 -9.98 12.75
N TYR A 269 3.06 -10.01 11.41
CA TYR A 269 3.25 -11.22 10.63
C TYR A 269 4.73 -11.57 10.35
N LYS A 270 5.68 -10.80 10.91
CA LYS A 270 7.12 -11.06 10.81
C LYS A 270 7.60 -11.15 9.37
N PHE A 271 7.11 -10.25 8.52
CA PHE A 271 7.72 -10.02 7.21
C PHE A 271 9.10 -9.35 7.38
N PRO A 272 10.01 -9.50 6.41
CA PRO A 272 11.32 -8.83 6.49
C PRO A 272 11.18 -7.30 6.55
N ASP A 273 11.91 -6.66 7.46
CA ASP A 273 11.99 -5.20 7.47
C ASP A 273 12.44 -4.64 6.12
N GLY A 274 11.83 -3.52 5.74
CA GLY A 274 12.02 -2.92 4.43
C GLY A 274 11.46 -1.51 4.33
N THR A 275 11.62 -0.93 3.15
CA THR A 275 11.12 0.41 2.86
C THR A 275 9.67 0.34 2.40
N PHE A 276 8.93 1.44 2.55
CA PHE A 276 7.52 1.52 2.16
C PHE A 276 7.35 2.70 1.20
N HIS A 277 6.62 2.44 0.13
CA HIS A 277 6.39 3.36 -0.98
C HIS A 277 4.89 3.42 -1.23
N MET A 278 4.23 4.28 -0.46
CA MET A 278 2.78 4.45 -0.51
C MET A 278 2.42 5.66 -1.36
N ARG A 279 1.20 5.66 -1.89
CA ARG A 279 0.76 6.73 -2.77
C ARG A 279 0.44 7.96 -1.94
N HIS A 280 1.01 9.09 -2.33
CA HIS A 280 0.61 10.35 -1.73
C HIS A 280 -0.84 10.69 -2.11
N PHE A 281 -1.68 10.96 -1.11
CA PHE A 281 -3.12 11.13 -1.32
C PHE A 281 -3.64 12.41 -0.64
N ARG A 282 -4.41 13.20 -1.40
CA ARG A 282 -5.05 14.45 -0.94
C ARG A 282 -6.56 14.39 -1.04
N TRP A 283 -7.24 14.73 0.05
CA TRP A 283 -8.70 14.81 0.09
C TRP A 283 -9.30 16.05 -0.57
N SER A 284 -8.53 17.14 -0.74
CA SER A 284 -9.02 18.34 -1.44
C SER A 284 -9.31 18.09 -2.92
N SER A 285 -8.81 16.97 -3.46
CA SER A 285 -8.83 16.60 -4.87
C SER A 285 -9.73 15.36 -5.12
N ILE A 286 -11.03 15.49 -4.83
CA ILE A 286 -12.17 14.70 -5.37
C ILE A 286 -12.28 13.20 -4.93
N SER A 287 -13.53 12.80 -4.59
CA SER A 287 -14.21 11.47 -4.60
C SER A 287 -13.42 10.17 -4.32
N ILE A 288 -14.07 9.20 -3.64
CA ILE A 288 -13.66 7.79 -3.51
C ILE A 288 -13.21 7.18 -4.85
N TYR A 289 -13.73 7.69 -5.96
CA TYR A 289 -13.27 7.36 -7.31
C TYR A 289 -11.73 7.42 -7.48
N ASN A 290 -11.06 8.41 -6.86
CA ASN A 290 -9.60 8.59 -6.88
C ASN A 290 -8.85 7.73 -5.84
N PHE A 291 -9.52 7.28 -4.78
CA PHE A 291 -8.95 6.31 -3.85
C PHE A 291 -8.71 4.96 -4.55
N VAL A 292 -9.58 4.61 -5.51
CA VAL A 292 -9.60 3.33 -6.23
C VAL A 292 -9.22 3.44 -7.71
N HIS A 293 -8.64 4.55 -8.15
CA HIS A 293 -8.38 4.79 -9.59
C HIS A 293 -7.07 4.15 -10.06
N SER A 294 -7.18 3.27 -11.07
CA SER A 294 -6.06 2.47 -11.56
C SER A 294 -4.98 3.26 -12.30
N GLN A 295 -5.30 4.43 -12.88
CA GLN A 295 -4.30 5.25 -13.57
C GLN A 295 -3.29 5.87 -12.61
N ASP A 296 -3.74 6.29 -11.43
CA ASP A 296 -2.85 6.82 -10.39
C ASP A 296 -1.96 5.70 -9.84
N THR A 297 -2.51 4.50 -9.66
CA THR A 297 -1.75 3.29 -9.32
C THR A 297 -0.63 3.03 -10.33
N LYS A 298 -0.94 3.11 -11.63
CA LYS A 298 0.04 2.88 -12.70
C LYS A 298 1.21 3.85 -12.63
N MET A 299 0.89 5.15 -12.53
CA MET A 299 1.89 6.21 -12.52
C MET A 299 2.78 6.08 -11.28
N HIS A 300 2.17 5.88 -10.11
CA HIS A 300 2.85 5.66 -8.84
C HIS A 300 3.83 4.49 -8.90
N LYS A 301 3.35 3.29 -9.21
CA LYS A 301 4.17 2.07 -9.27
C LYS A 301 5.29 2.20 -10.30
N MET A 302 5.01 2.74 -11.49
CA MET A 302 6.02 2.95 -12.54
C MET A 302 7.12 3.94 -12.11
N ASN A 303 6.74 5.05 -11.47
CA ASN A 303 7.70 6.05 -11.00
C ASN A 303 8.60 5.49 -9.90
N HIS A 304 8.06 4.71 -8.96
CA HIS A 304 8.86 4.05 -7.95
C HIS A 304 9.81 3.01 -8.54
N LEU A 305 9.36 2.16 -9.47
CA LEU A 305 10.23 1.18 -10.12
C LEU A 305 11.37 1.87 -10.89
N ARG A 306 11.07 2.95 -11.62
CA ARG A 306 12.08 3.79 -12.28
C ARG A 306 13.07 4.38 -11.28
N TYR A 307 12.58 4.92 -10.17
CA TYR A 307 13.43 5.48 -9.11
C TYR A 307 14.46 4.46 -8.61
N PHE A 308 14.07 3.21 -8.37
CA PHE A 308 15.01 2.13 -7.99
C PHE A 308 16.00 1.79 -9.09
N VAL A 309 15.54 1.67 -10.32
CA VAL A 309 16.40 1.32 -11.47
C VAL A 309 17.43 2.42 -11.75
N PHE A 310 17.05 3.69 -11.61
CA PHE A 310 17.94 4.84 -11.84
C PHE A 310 18.97 5.03 -10.72
N ASN A 311 18.59 4.78 -9.46
CA ASN A 311 19.48 5.04 -8.31
C ASN A 311 20.34 3.83 -7.90
N THR A 312 20.14 2.65 -8.49
CA THR A 312 20.88 1.43 -8.13
C THR A 312 21.27 0.60 -9.35
N LEU A 313 22.20 -0.35 -9.17
CA LEU A 313 22.53 -1.43 -10.11
C LEU A 313 22.10 -2.82 -9.59
N ARG A 314 21.21 -2.86 -8.60
CA ARG A 314 20.70 -4.09 -7.97
C ARG A 314 19.83 -4.91 -8.92
N SER A 315 19.91 -6.23 -8.81
CA SER A 315 18.95 -7.14 -9.42
C SER A 315 17.62 -7.04 -8.70
N LEU A 316 16.51 -7.06 -9.43
CA LEU A 316 15.17 -6.87 -8.89
C LEU A 316 14.34 -8.14 -9.08
N VAL A 317 13.63 -8.51 -8.01
CA VAL A 317 12.52 -9.46 -8.03
C VAL A 317 11.25 -8.65 -7.79
N LEU A 318 10.27 -8.78 -8.67
CA LEU A 318 8.99 -8.08 -8.58
C LEU A 318 7.91 -9.07 -8.13
N VAL A 319 7.15 -8.74 -7.10
CA VAL A 319 6.04 -9.57 -6.60
C VAL A 319 4.78 -8.72 -6.57
N GLY A 320 3.70 -9.22 -7.17
CA GLY A 320 2.42 -8.52 -7.23
C GLY A 320 1.24 -9.45 -7.35
N ASP A 321 0.08 -8.89 -7.67
CA ASP A 321 -1.18 -9.61 -7.78
C ASP A 321 -1.79 -9.51 -9.20
N SER A 322 -2.76 -10.37 -9.50
CA SER A 322 -3.50 -10.34 -10.77
C SER A 322 -4.73 -9.43 -10.76
N GLY A 323 -5.15 -8.94 -9.60
CA GLY A 323 -6.33 -8.10 -9.41
C GLY A 323 -6.10 -6.67 -9.85
N GLU A 324 -4.89 -6.16 -9.64
CA GLU A 324 -4.41 -4.90 -10.19
C GLU A 324 -3.68 -5.07 -11.55
N ILE A 325 -3.01 -4.01 -12.00
CA ILE A 325 -2.28 -3.91 -13.27
C ILE A 325 -0.79 -4.24 -13.14
N ASP A 326 -0.42 -4.96 -12.09
CA ASP A 326 0.95 -5.38 -11.80
C ASP A 326 1.58 -6.20 -12.94
N PRO A 327 0.88 -7.18 -13.58
CA PRO A 327 1.44 -7.89 -14.72
C PRO A 327 1.88 -6.96 -15.84
N GLU A 328 1.03 -5.98 -16.17
CA GLU A 328 1.30 -5.02 -17.24
C GLU A 328 2.46 -4.08 -16.90
N ILE A 329 2.53 -3.59 -15.66
CA ILE A 329 3.60 -2.71 -15.17
C ILE A 329 4.93 -3.46 -15.14
N TYR A 330 4.97 -4.64 -14.52
CA TYR A 330 6.20 -5.42 -14.38
C TYR A 330 6.69 -5.93 -15.73
N GLY A 331 5.78 -6.32 -16.63
CA GLY A 331 6.13 -6.65 -18.00
C GLY A 331 6.74 -5.46 -18.75
N ASN A 332 6.20 -4.25 -18.59
CA ASN A 332 6.77 -3.05 -19.19
C ASN A 332 8.20 -2.77 -18.67
N VAL A 333 8.40 -2.81 -17.36
CA VAL A 333 9.70 -2.57 -16.72
C VAL A 333 10.72 -3.65 -17.10
N ALA A 334 10.32 -4.92 -17.19
CA ALA A 334 11.21 -6.01 -17.58
C ALA A 334 11.65 -5.93 -19.04
N ARG A 335 10.81 -5.42 -19.95
CA ARG A 335 11.23 -5.12 -21.32
C ARG A 335 12.21 -3.93 -21.39
N MET A 336 12.00 -2.90 -20.57
CA MET A 336 12.92 -1.74 -20.52
C MET A 336 14.27 -2.09 -19.88
N TYR A 337 14.28 -2.95 -18.87
CA TYR A 337 15.47 -3.28 -18.08
C TYR A 337 15.69 -4.80 -17.94
N PRO A 338 15.86 -5.53 -19.05
CA PRO A 338 15.84 -6.99 -19.06
C PRO A 338 16.99 -7.61 -18.24
N LYS A 339 18.14 -6.94 -18.12
CA LYS A 339 19.26 -7.43 -17.30
C LYS A 339 19.05 -7.21 -15.79
N ARG A 340 18.13 -6.32 -15.41
CA ARG A 340 17.88 -5.94 -14.02
C ARG A 340 16.76 -6.76 -13.40
N ILE A 341 15.74 -7.15 -14.18
CA ILE A 341 14.63 -7.97 -13.68
C ILE A 341 15.02 -9.45 -13.72
N LEU A 342 15.15 -10.03 -12.54
CA LEU A 342 15.52 -11.43 -12.32
C LEU A 342 14.30 -12.34 -12.37
N ARG A 343 13.26 -12.00 -11.60
CA ARG A 343 12.00 -12.74 -11.51
C ARG A 343 10.82 -11.79 -11.32
N ILE A 344 9.65 -12.23 -11.79
CA ILE A 344 8.35 -11.62 -11.60
C ILE A 344 7.42 -12.71 -11.08
N PHE A 345 6.81 -12.49 -9.93
CA PHE A 345 5.86 -13.41 -9.32
C PHE A 345 4.51 -12.69 -9.20
N ILE A 346 3.46 -13.24 -9.79
CA ILE A 346 2.11 -12.67 -9.72
C ILE A 346 1.19 -13.65 -9.00
N ARG A 347 0.57 -13.22 -7.91
CA ARG A 347 -0.45 -13.99 -7.21
C ARG A 347 -1.76 -13.95 -8.01
N ALA A 348 -2.29 -15.11 -8.36
CA ALA A 348 -3.63 -15.26 -8.92
C ALA A 348 -4.68 -15.04 -7.81
N VAL A 349 -5.44 -13.94 -7.91
CA VAL A 349 -6.48 -13.57 -6.93
C VAL A 349 -7.85 -14.20 -7.23
N LYS A 350 -8.13 -14.53 -8.50
CA LYS A 350 -9.38 -15.14 -8.97
C LYS A 350 -9.18 -16.58 -9.46
N GLY A 351 -8.01 -17.17 -9.18
CA GLY A 351 -7.64 -18.49 -9.68
C GLY A 351 -7.24 -18.50 -11.15
N GLU A 352 -6.78 -17.36 -11.67
CA GLU A 352 -6.31 -17.22 -13.04
C GLU A 352 -5.10 -18.11 -13.32
N LYS A 353 -5.02 -18.63 -14.54
CA LYS A 353 -3.90 -19.48 -14.98
C LYS A 353 -2.89 -18.68 -15.77
N GLY A 354 -1.62 -19.07 -15.67
CA GLY A 354 -0.51 -18.35 -16.31
C GLY A 354 -0.46 -18.39 -17.84
N ASP A 355 -1.29 -19.20 -18.49
CA ASP A 355 -1.45 -19.28 -19.94
C ASP A 355 -2.61 -18.44 -20.49
N GLU A 356 -3.30 -17.68 -19.62
CA GLU A 356 -4.33 -16.74 -20.06
C GLU A 356 -3.75 -15.60 -20.92
N GLU A 357 -4.52 -15.17 -21.93
CA GLU A 357 -4.13 -14.19 -22.92
C GLU A 357 -3.59 -12.89 -22.31
N ARG A 358 -4.19 -12.44 -21.20
CA ARG A 358 -3.76 -11.24 -20.48
C ARG A 358 -2.30 -11.33 -20.05
N PHE A 359 -1.87 -12.43 -19.44
CA PHE A 359 -0.49 -12.59 -18.97
C PHE A 359 0.48 -12.78 -20.12
N LEU A 360 0.08 -13.54 -21.16
CA LEU A 360 0.89 -13.70 -22.37
C LEU A 360 1.13 -12.34 -23.06
N LYS A 361 0.13 -11.46 -23.08
CA LYS A 361 0.25 -10.10 -23.59
C LYS A 361 1.10 -9.21 -22.67
N ALA A 362 0.86 -9.26 -21.37
CA ALA A 362 1.60 -8.47 -20.38
C ALA A 362 3.10 -8.80 -20.40
N PHE A 363 3.43 -10.09 -20.51
CA PHE A 363 4.80 -10.62 -20.51
C PHE A 363 5.35 -10.99 -21.90
N LYS A 364 4.74 -10.44 -22.97
CA LYS A 364 5.26 -10.59 -24.33
C LYS A 364 6.74 -10.18 -24.39
N ASP A 365 7.53 -10.99 -25.09
CA ASP A 365 8.98 -10.81 -25.30
C ASP A 365 9.83 -10.90 -24.01
N ILE A 366 9.24 -11.41 -22.92
CA ILE A 366 9.97 -11.71 -21.67
C ILE A 366 10.16 -13.22 -21.57
N PRO A 367 11.39 -13.70 -21.33
CA PRO A 367 11.66 -15.13 -21.19
C PRO A 367 10.75 -15.78 -20.12
N ARG A 368 10.18 -16.94 -20.45
CA ARG A 368 9.14 -17.60 -19.62
C ARG A 368 9.64 -17.96 -18.23
N GLU A 369 10.94 -18.21 -18.08
CA GLU A 369 11.63 -18.50 -16.83
C GLU A 369 11.74 -17.30 -15.88
N LYS A 370 11.46 -16.08 -16.37
CA LYS A 370 11.52 -14.86 -15.56
C LYS A 370 10.20 -14.52 -14.90
N TRP A 371 9.08 -15.12 -15.27
CA TRP A 371 7.80 -14.77 -14.69
C TRP A 371 6.98 -16.01 -14.36
N MET A 372 6.15 -15.93 -13.33
CA MET A 372 5.18 -16.98 -13.03
C MET A 372 3.95 -16.42 -12.34
N ILE A 373 2.82 -17.08 -12.58
CA ILE A 373 1.60 -16.89 -11.82
C ILE A 373 1.56 -17.98 -10.75
N PHE A 374 1.23 -17.63 -9.50
CA PHE A 374 1.16 -18.57 -8.38
C PHE A 374 -0.15 -18.40 -7.60
N THR A 375 -0.58 -19.45 -6.90
CA THR A 375 -1.78 -19.39 -6.05
C THR A 375 -1.41 -19.69 -4.60
N ASP A 376 -0.56 -20.69 -4.38
CA ASP A 376 -0.10 -21.10 -3.05
C ASP A 376 1.38 -20.70 -2.89
N PRO A 377 1.71 -19.73 -2.01
CA PRO A 377 3.08 -19.27 -1.82
C PRO A 377 4.07 -20.37 -1.47
N ILE A 378 3.71 -21.29 -0.56
CA ILE A 378 4.62 -22.33 -0.05
C ILE A 378 4.90 -23.38 -1.12
N ARG A 379 3.87 -23.78 -1.86
CA ARG A 379 3.95 -24.81 -2.88
C ARG A 379 4.59 -24.30 -4.16
N ASP A 380 4.21 -23.11 -4.60
CA ASP A 380 4.50 -22.64 -5.96
C ASP A 380 5.76 -21.76 -6.02
N LEU A 381 6.03 -20.92 -5.01
CA LEU A 381 7.18 -20.01 -5.06
C LEU A 381 8.49 -20.75 -4.77
N PRO A 382 9.59 -20.38 -5.45
CA PRO A 382 10.86 -21.03 -5.23
C PRO A 382 11.41 -20.72 -3.84
N LYS A 383 11.87 -21.74 -3.12
CA LYS A 383 12.60 -21.54 -1.85
C LYS A 383 13.89 -20.74 -2.07
N ASP A 384 14.55 -20.94 -3.22
CA ASP A 384 15.75 -20.24 -3.63
C ASP A 384 15.49 -19.36 -4.87
N LEU A 385 15.49 -18.03 -4.69
CA LEU A 385 15.30 -17.03 -5.75
C LEU A 385 16.31 -17.12 -6.90
N LEU A 386 17.52 -17.61 -6.65
CA LEU A 386 18.59 -17.67 -7.64
C LEU A 386 18.66 -19.02 -8.35
N SER A 387 17.87 -20.00 -7.92
CA SER A 387 17.78 -21.29 -8.59
C SER A 387 17.26 -21.14 -10.03
N LYS A 388 17.80 -21.94 -10.95
CA LYS A 388 17.22 -22.09 -12.28
C LYS A 388 15.82 -22.70 -12.12
N PRO A 389 14.78 -22.17 -12.78
CA PRO A 389 13.45 -22.73 -12.60
C PRO A 389 13.44 -24.17 -13.07
N THR A 390 13.01 -25.08 -12.22
CA THR A 390 12.58 -26.40 -12.65
C THR A 390 11.37 -26.16 -13.58
N PRO A 391 11.37 -26.66 -14.82
CA PRO A 391 10.20 -26.51 -15.68
C PRO A 391 8.99 -27.05 -14.93
N ALA A 392 7.99 -26.21 -14.68
CA ALA A 392 6.70 -26.69 -14.20
C ALA A 392 6.23 -27.78 -15.17
N MET A 393 5.88 -28.96 -14.64
CA MET A 393 5.33 -30.06 -15.43
C MET A 393 4.03 -29.62 -16.09
N SER A 394 4.12 -29.05 -17.29
CA SER A 394 2.99 -28.84 -18.20
C SER A 394 3.14 -29.76 -19.41
N LYS A 395 2.90 -31.05 -19.18
CA LYS A 395 2.32 -31.89 -20.23
C LYS A 395 0.92 -32.27 -19.77
N PRO A 396 -0.16 -31.71 -20.34
CA PRO A 396 -1.40 -32.45 -20.39
C PRO A 396 -1.11 -33.70 -21.23
N SER A 397 -1.21 -34.87 -20.62
CA SER A 397 -1.26 -36.13 -21.33
C SER A 397 -2.37 -36.03 -22.39
N LYS A 398 -2.00 -36.04 -23.67
CA LYS A 398 -2.99 -36.29 -24.73
C LYS A 398 -3.69 -37.60 -24.37
N PRO A 399 -5.04 -37.65 -24.32
CA PRO A 399 -5.71 -38.93 -24.16
C PRO A 399 -5.29 -39.80 -25.34
N SER A 400 -4.71 -40.97 -25.04
CA SER A 400 -4.37 -41.94 -26.07
C SER A 400 -5.63 -42.25 -26.86
N LYS A 401 -5.61 -42.02 -28.18
CA LYS A 401 -6.61 -42.58 -29.07
C LYS A 401 -6.52 -44.10 -28.93
N LYS A 402 -7.41 -44.70 -28.13
CA LYS A 402 -7.67 -46.14 -28.20
C LYS A 402 -8.14 -46.40 -29.63
N LYS A 403 -7.32 -47.09 -30.42
CA LYS A 403 -7.76 -47.72 -31.66
C LYS A 403 -8.88 -48.69 -31.26
N VAL A 404 -10.11 -48.33 -31.62
CA VAL A 404 -11.22 -49.29 -31.63
C VAL A 404 -10.89 -50.29 -32.72
N GLN A 405 -10.55 -51.52 -32.33
CA GLN A 405 -10.54 -52.65 -33.25
C GLN A 405 -12.00 -52.97 -33.63
N PRO A 406 -12.30 -53.26 -34.90
CA PRO A 406 -13.63 -53.68 -35.31
C PRO A 406 -13.90 -55.09 -34.75
N ASN A 407 -15.04 -55.22 -34.06
CA ASN A 407 -15.53 -56.49 -33.53
C ASN A 407 -15.87 -57.42 -34.71
N PRO A 408 -15.42 -58.69 -34.74
CA PRO A 408 -15.85 -59.62 -35.77
C PRO A 408 -17.28 -60.09 -35.45
N LYS A 409 -18.08 -60.13 -36.52
CA LYS A 409 -19.46 -60.65 -36.57
C LYS A 409 -19.61 -61.97 -35.80
N ARG A 410 -20.67 -62.06 -34.99
CA ARG A 410 -21.53 -63.25 -34.93
C ARG A 410 -22.91 -62.87 -34.41
#